data_AF-A0A257K7W5-F1
#
_entry.id   AF-A0A257K7W5-F1
#
_cell.length_a   1.000
_cell.length_b   1.000
_cell.length_c   1.000
_cell.angle_alpha   90.00
_cell.angle_beta   90.00
_cell.angle_gamma   90.00
#
_symmetry.space_group_name_H-M   'P 1'
#
loop_
_entity.id
_entity.type
_entity.pdbx_description
1 polymer ?
#
loop_
_entity_poly.entity_id
_entity_poly.type
_entity_poly.pdbx_seq_one_letter_code
_entity_poly.pdbx_strand_id
1 'polypeptide(L)'
;MLAPQDGTDFSLLLRKADSAMYAGKERGRNCLVFFDSSLDNDAQRRVRLTSLLRIDTDRNGFSFVTQPKVNGQGQLVGSELLMRWSTEA
;
A
#
# COMPACT_ATOMS: atom_id res chain seq x y z
N MET A 1 -11.27 -6.36 21.41
CA MET A 1 -10.18 -7.23 21.87
C MET A 1 -10.73 -8.03 23.04
N LEU A 2 -10.77 -9.35 22.96
CA LEU A 2 -11.37 -10.21 23.98
C LEU A 2 -10.35 -11.29 24.37
N ALA A 3 -9.98 -11.33 25.65
CA ALA A 3 -9.31 -12.49 26.21
C ALA A 3 -10.35 -13.62 26.37
N PRO A 4 -10.02 -14.89 26.01
CA PRO A 4 -8.71 -15.41 25.64
C PRO A 4 -8.41 -15.45 24.13
N GLN A 5 -9.29 -14.92 23.27
CA GLN A 5 -9.20 -15.07 21.82
C GLN A 5 -8.04 -14.28 21.20
N ASP A 6 -7.67 -13.14 21.78
CA ASP A 6 -6.62 -12.24 21.25
C ASP A 6 -5.23 -12.39 21.92
N GLY A 7 -5.10 -13.37 22.81
CA GLY A 7 -3.89 -13.65 23.61
C GLY A 7 -4.10 -13.43 25.11
N THR A 8 -3.30 -14.12 25.92
CA THR A 8 -3.33 -14.03 27.40
C THR A 8 -2.20 -13.17 27.97
N ASP A 9 -1.26 -12.72 27.13
CA ASP A 9 -0.17 -11.83 27.52
C ASP A 9 -0.60 -10.36 27.40
N PHE A 10 -0.60 -9.67 28.53
CA PHE A 10 -0.97 -8.25 28.64
C PHE A 10 -0.12 -7.35 27.74
N SER A 11 1.18 -7.62 27.62
CA SER A 11 2.08 -6.80 26.80
C SER A 11 1.74 -6.92 25.31
N LEU A 12 1.33 -8.12 24.88
CA LEU A 12 0.90 -8.40 23.52
C LEU A 12 -0.44 -7.70 23.22
N LEU A 13 -1.41 -7.79 24.11
CA LEU A 13 -2.70 -7.10 23.97
C LEU A 13 -2.55 -5.58 23.91
N LEU A 14 -1.68 -5.00 24.74
CA LEU A 14 -1.42 -3.57 24.74
C LEU A 14 -0.81 -3.10 23.41
N ARG A 15 0.19 -3.83 22.89
CA ARG A 15 0.79 -3.53 21.59
C ARG A 15 -0.23 -3.61 20.45
N LYS A 16 -1.10 -4.63 20.48
CA LYS A 16 -2.20 -4.78 19.53
C LYS A 16 -3.19 -3.61 19.62
N ALA A 17 -3.49 -3.14 20.82
CA ALA A 17 -4.44 -2.05 21.05
C ALA A 17 -3.90 -0.72 20.53
N ASP A 18 -2.61 -0.46 20.77
CA ASP A 18 -1.92 0.71 20.23
C ASP A 18 -1.89 0.70 18.70
N SER A 19 -1.56 -0.43 18.07
CA SER A 19 -1.60 -0.56 16.61
C SER A 19 -3.00 -0.30 16.02
N ALA A 20 -4.05 -0.83 16.66
CA ALA A 20 -5.44 -0.59 16.23
C ALA A 20 -5.86 0.88 16.43
N MET A 21 -5.41 1.52 17.52
CA MET A 21 -5.65 2.94 17.79
C MET A 21 -4.98 3.84 16.73
N TYR A 22 -3.73 3.56 16.36
CA TYR A 22 -3.04 4.29 15.29
C TYR A 22 -3.76 4.14 13.94
N ALA A 23 -4.18 2.92 13.60
CA ALA A 23 -4.97 2.68 12.39
C ALA A 23 -6.33 3.40 12.40
N GLY A 24 -6.99 3.50 13.57
CA GLY A 24 -8.21 4.28 13.74
C GLY A 24 -8.00 5.77 13.51
N LYS A 25 -6.86 6.32 13.96
CA LYS A 25 -6.51 7.73 13.73
C LYS A 25 -6.32 8.06 12.25
N GLU A 26 -5.74 7.16 11.44
CA GLU A 26 -5.61 7.35 9.98
C GLU A 26 -6.96 7.29 9.23
N ARG A 27 -7.95 6.54 9.76
CA ARG A 27 -9.27 6.37 9.12
C ARG A 27 -10.29 7.48 9.45
N GLY A 28 -9.98 8.39 10.38
CA GLY A 28 -10.82 9.53 10.75
C GLY A 28 -11.44 9.45 12.16
N ARG A 29 -12.20 10.48 12.56
CA ARG A 29 -12.87 10.53 13.88
C ARG A 29 -14.08 9.58 13.92
N ASN A 30 -14.28 8.93 15.07
CA ASN A 30 -15.44 8.09 15.42
C ASN A 30 -15.49 6.70 14.74
N CYS A 31 -14.36 5.98 14.72
CA CYS A 31 -14.31 4.59 14.22
C CYS A 31 -13.81 3.62 15.29
N LEU A 32 -14.47 2.46 15.39
CA LEU A 32 -14.04 1.33 16.21
C LEU A 32 -13.19 0.40 15.33
N VAL A 33 -11.89 0.32 15.57
CA VAL A 33 -10.98 -0.55 14.82
C VAL A 33 -10.51 -1.67 15.75
N PHE A 34 -10.81 -2.91 15.37
CA PHE A 34 -10.24 -4.09 16.02
C PHE A 34 -8.85 -4.36 15.43
N PHE A 35 -7.93 -4.83 16.28
CA PHE A 35 -6.63 -5.31 15.81
C PHE A 35 -6.84 -6.54 14.94
N ASP A 36 -6.40 -6.46 13.69
CA ASP A 36 -6.38 -7.55 12.74
C ASP A 36 -4.94 -7.67 12.22
N SER A 37 -4.40 -8.87 12.10
CA SER A 37 -3.03 -9.10 11.59
C SER A 37 -2.83 -8.58 10.16
N SER A 38 -3.92 -8.34 9.41
CA SER A 38 -3.89 -7.64 8.14
C SER A 38 -3.45 -6.16 8.24
N LEU A 39 -3.69 -5.48 9.36
CA LEU A 39 -3.25 -4.09 9.57
C LEU A 39 -1.73 -3.98 9.64
N ASP A 40 -1.06 -4.96 10.24
CA ASP A 40 0.40 -5.05 10.28
C ASP A 40 0.95 -5.39 8.88
N ASN A 41 0.25 -6.25 8.14
CA ASN A 41 0.64 -6.62 6.77
C ASN A 41 0.57 -5.42 5.80
N ASP A 42 -0.50 -4.62 5.86
CA ASP A 42 -0.66 -3.43 5.01
C ASP A 42 0.41 -2.36 5.31
N ALA A 43 0.70 -2.12 6.59
CA ALA A 43 1.75 -1.19 7.00
C ALA A 43 3.13 -1.66 6.51
N GLN A 44 3.46 -2.95 6.71
CA GLN A 44 4.71 -3.53 6.23
C GLN A 44 4.81 -3.52 4.70
N ARG A 45 3.73 -3.83 3.98
CA ARG A 45 3.67 -3.77 2.53
C ARG A 45 3.94 -2.35 2.02
N ARG A 46 3.37 -1.34 2.68
CA ARG A 46 3.58 0.07 2.33
C ARG A 46 5.04 0.48 2.50
N VAL A 47 5.65 0.17 3.64
CA VAL A 47 7.07 0.44 3.91
C VAL A 47 7.98 -0.26 2.88
N ARG A 48 7.68 -1.51 2.54
CA ARG A 48 8.42 -2.26 1.52
C ARG A 48 8.31 -1.59 0.14
N LEU A 49 7.10 -1.26 -0.31
CA LEU A 49 6.88 -0.61 -1.60
C LEU A 49 7.59 0.76 -1.68
N THR A 50 7.52 1.59 -0.63
CA THR A 50 8.24 2.87 -0.60
C THR A 50 9.75 2.70 -0.70
N SER A 51 10.28 1.68 -0.02
CA SER A 51 11.72 1.36 -0.10
C SER A 51 12.13 0.93 -1.51
N LEU A 52 11.35 0.03 -2.14
CA LEU A 52 11.60 -0.42 -3.51
C LEU A 52 11.50 0.71 -4.52
N LEU A 53 10.47 1.57 -4.43
CA LEU A 53 10.31 2.75 -5.30
C LEU A 53 11.56 3.65 -5.25
N ARG A 54 12.12 3.88 -4.06
CA ARG A 54 13.30 4.71 -3.88
C ARG A 54 14.55 4.07 -4.51
N ILE A 55 14.73 2.77 -4.29
CA ILE A 55 15.85 2.01 -4.88
C ILE A 55 15.77 2.02 -6.40
N ASP A 56 14.58 1.75 -6.96
CA ASP A 56 14.38 1.59 -8.39
C ASP A 56 14.35 2.92 -9.15
N THR A 57 14.12 4.04 -8.44
CA THR A 57 14.29 5.38 -9.00
C THR A 57 15.75 5.60 -9.41
N ASP A 58 16.69 5.16 -8.57
CA ASP A 58 18.13 5.31 -8.83
C ASP A 58 18.69 4.25 -9.79
N ARG A 59 17.96 3.14 -10.00
CA ARG A 59 18.40 1.97 -10.79
C ARG A 59 17.74 1.84 -12.17
N ASN A 60 17.08 2.88 -12.67
CA ASN A 60 16.32 2.84 -13.92
C ASN A 60 15.21 1.75 -13.94
N GLY A 61 14.60 1.44 -12.79
CA GLY A 61 13.47 0.51 -12.71
C GLY A 61 12.17 1.06 -13.29
N PHE A 62 12.16 2.33 -13.71
CA PHE A 62 11.03 2.97 -14.39
C PHE A 62 11.31 3.12 -15.89
N SER A 63 10.34 2.73 -16.69
CA SER A 63 10.33 2.92 -18.14
C SER A 63 9.03 3.56 -18.58
N PHE A 64 9.01 4.15 -19.77
CA PHE A 64 7.80 4.70 -20.36
C PHE A 64 7.44 3.93 -21.63
N VAL A 65 6.16 3.63 -21.79
CA VAL A 65 5.59 3.09 -23.03
C VAL A 65 4.53 4.06 -23.54
N THR A 66 4.32 4.08 -24.85
CA THR A 66 3.34 4.96 -25.47
C THR A 66 2.16 4.15 -25.98
N GLN A 67 0.94 4.53 -25.62
CA GLN A 67 -0.28 3.92 -26.12
C GLN A 67 -0.93 4.85 -27.16
N PRO A 68 -0.99 4.47 -28.45
CA PRO A 68 -1.58 5.31 -29.48
C PRO A 68 -3.08 5.47 -29.26
N LYS A 69 -3.58 6.69 -29.46
CA LYS A 69 -5.00 7.02 -29.48
C LYS A 69 -5.41 7.27 -30.92
N VAL A 70 -6.45 6.58 -31.37
CA VAL A 70 -7.00 6.70 -32.71
C VAL A 70 -8.41 7.28 -32.67
N ASN A 71 -8.78 8.04 -33.70
CA ASN A 71 -10.17 8.49 -33.86
C ASN A 71 -11.06 7.35 -34.39
N GLY A 72 -12.36 7.63 -34.56
CA GLY A 72 -13.32 6.64 -35.09
C GLY A 72 -13.02 6.18 -36.52
N GLN A 73 -12.18 6.90 -37.27
CA GLN A 73 -11.68 6.51 -38.60
C GLN A 73 -10.35 5.75 -38.54
N GLY A 74 -9.82 5.44 -37.35
CA GLY A 74 -8.56 4.72 -37.17
C GLY A 74 -7.31 5.57 -37.38
N GLN A 75 -7.43 6.89 -37.51
CA GLN A 75 -6.28 7.79 -37.68
C GLN A 75 -5.67 8.10 -36.32
N LEU A 76 -4.33 8.11 -36.25
CA LEU A 76 -3.59 8.49 -35.06
C LEU A 76 -3.87 9.95 -34.70
N VAL A 77 -4.45 10.19 -33.52
CA VAL A 77 -4.74 11.55 -33.00
C VAL A 77 -3.87 11.93 -31.82
N GLY A 78 -3.10 10.99 -31.29
CA GLY A 78 -2.17 11.25 -30.20
C GLY A 78 -1.65 9.96 -29.60
N SER A 79 -0.93 10.08 -28.48
CA SER A 79 -0.44 8.94 -27.73
C SER A 79 -0.42 9.28 -26.24
N GLU A 80 -0.77 8.30 -25.41
CA GLU A 80 -0.67 8.40 -23.96
C GLU A 80 0.67 7.82 -23.49
N LEU A 81 1.38 8.58 -22.67
CA LEU A 81 2.62 8.13 -22.06
C LEU A 81 2.30 7.40 -20.74
N LEU A 82 2.66 6.13 -20.66
CA LEU A 82 2.40 5.27 -19.52
C LEU A 82 3.72 4.88 -18.86
N MET A 83 3.88 5.22 -17.57
CA MET A 83 5.02 4.76 -16.77
C MET A 83 4.81 3.29 -16.38
N ARG A 84 5.87 2.50 -16.50
CA ARG A 84 5.96 1.11 -16.05
C ARG A 84 7.06 1.01 -15.02
N TRP A 85 6.78 0.35 -13.91
CA TRP A 85 7.73 0.07 -12.86
C TRP A 85 8.04 -1.43 -12.87
N SER A 86 9.30 -1.77 -13.10
CA SER A 86 9.84 -3.12 -13.01
C SER A 86 10.75 -3.17 -11.78
N THR A 87 10.37 -4.00 -10.82
CA THR A 87 11.11 -4.19 -9.56
C THR A 87 11.55 -5.64 -9.47
N GLU A 88 12.80 -5.88 -9.07
CA GLU A 88 13.28 -7.21 -8.70
C GLU A 88 13.12 -7.36 -7.19
N ALA A 89 12.29 -8.33 -6.78
CA ALA A 89 11.78 -8.47 -5.41
C ALA A 89 12.68 -9.27 -4.46
#